data_AF-A0A2H9P745-F1
#
_entry.id   AF-A0A2H9P745-F1
#
_cell.length_a   1.000
_cell.length_b   1.000
_cell.length_c   1.000
_cell.angle_alpha   90.00
_cell.angle_beta   90.00
_cell.angle_gamma   90.00
#
_symmetry.space_group_name_H-M   'P 1'
#
loop_
_entity.id
_entity.type
_entity.pdbx_description
1 polymer ?
#
loop_
_entity_poly.entity_id
_entity_poly.type
_entity_poly.pdbx_seq_one_letter_code
_entity_poly.pdbx_strand_id
1 'polypeptide(L)'
;MTAVRAQTSLEFLSLLGVLLIMLVFFSLVSYQRSMELNRAAVSAAGWRACELVSLEVNSASSVGEGYEHSFTLPMKLDGTQDYSLEISASERAVRANWSGGQCLMPA
;
A
#
# COMPACT_ATOMS: atom_id res chain seq x y z
N MET A 1 -27.36 4.13 53.03
CA MET A 1 -25.97 4.05 52.50
C MET A 1 -25.79 3.00 51.39
N THR A 2 -26.59 1.93 51.33
CA THR A 2 -26.47 0.87 50.30
C THR A 2 -26.95 1.30 48.91
N ALA A 3 -28.05 2.05 48.82
CA ALA A 3 -28.61 2.51 47.53
C ALA A 3 -27.68 3.47 46.78
N VAL A 4 -27.03 4.40 47.48
CA VAL A 4 -26.08 5.37 46.88
C VAL A 4 -24.88 4.64 46.28
N ARG A 5 -24.35 3.62 46.98
CA ARG A 5 -23.24 2.81 46.47
C ARG A 5 -23.63 2.02 45.21
N ALA A 6 -24.83 1.43 45.19
CA ALA A 6 -25.33 0.71 44.03
C ALA A 6 -25.52 1.63 42.82
N GLN A 7 -26.04 2.85 43.02
CA GLN A 7 -26.16 3.85 41.96
C GLN A 7 -24.79 4.25 41.39
N THR A 8 -23.80 4.54 42.24
CA THR A 8 -22.46 4.89 41.77
C THR A 8 -21.77 3.75 41.00
N SER A 9 -22.01 2.49 41.39
CA SER A 9 -21.49 1.33 40.65
C SER A 9 -22.16 1.15 39.28
N LEU A 10 -23.46 1.43 39.17
CA LEU A 10 -24.17 1.38 37.90
C LEU A 10 -23.73 2.50 36.95
N GLU A 11 -23.55 3.71 37.46
CA GLU A 11 -23.01 4.83 36.69
C GLU A 11 -21.61 4.51 36.16
N PHE A 12 -20.73 3.97 37.02
CA PHE A 12 -19.41 3.53 36.61
C PHE A 12 -19.45 2.44 35.52
N LEU A 13 -20.29 1.41 35.69
CA LEU A 13 -20.46 0.35 34.69
C LEU A 13 -21.01 0.90 33.36
N SER A 14 -21.92 1.86 33.41
CA SER A 14 -22.45 2.50 32.21
C SER A 14 -21.38 3.29 31.45
N LEU A 15 -20.55 4.05 32.16
CA LEU A 15 -19.44 4.80 31.58
C LEU A 15 -18.37 3.87 31.01
N LEU A 16 -18.06 2.78 31.72
CA LEU A 16 -17.13 1.75 31.23
C LEU A 16 -17.67 1.09 29.95
N GLY A 17 -18.97 0.80 29.89
CA GLY A 17 -19.61 0.26 28.69
C GLY A 17 -19.48 1.21 27.49
N VAL A 18 -19.74 2.50 27.69
CA VAL A 18 -19.55 3.52 26.65
C VAL A 18 -18.09 3.60 26.20
N LEU A 19 -17.14 3.58 27.13
CA LEU A 19 -15.71 3.60 26.83
C LEU A 19 -15.30 2.38 25.99
N LEU A 20 -15.76 1.18 26.34
CA LEU A 20 -15.47 -0.04 25.59
C LEU A 20 -16.04 0.01 24.17
N ILE A 21 -17.26 0.52 24.01
CA ILE A 21 -17.87 0.70 22.70
C ILE A 21 -17.03 1.68 21.86
N MET A 22 -16.64 2.83 22.44
CA MET A 22 -15.77 3.79 21.76
C MET A 22 -14.44 3.17 21.35
N LEU A 23 -13.83 2.35 22.20
CA LEU A 23 -12.57 1.66 21.91
C LEU A 23 -12.70 0.69 20.74
N VAL A 24 -13.81 -0.06 20.66
CA VAL A 24 -14.10 -0.96 19.54
C VAL A 24 -14.29 -0.18 18.24
N PHE A 25 -15.03 0.94 18.27
CA PHE A 25 -15.20 1.78 17.08
C PHE A 25 -13.87 2.38 16.64
N PHE A 26 -13.06 2.88 17.57
CA PHE A 26 -11.76 3.46 17.28
C PHE A 26 -10.80 2.43 16.67
N SER A 27 -10.76 1.21 17.21
CA SER A 27 -9.89 0.15 16.68
C SER A 27 -10.29 -0.28 15.27
N LEU A 28 -11.59 -0.39 14.99
CA LEU A 28 -12.10 -0.70 13.65
C LEU A 28 -11.71 0.38 12.63
N VAL A 29 -11.92 1.66 12.95
CA VAL A 29 -11.56 2.77 12.07
C VAL A 29 -10.05 2.84 11.86
N SER A 30 -9.26 2.67 12.92
CA SER A 30 -7.80 2.66 12.85
C SER A 30 -7.29 1.54 11.95
N TYR A 31 -7.86 0.33 12.07
CA TYR A 31 -7.50 -0.80 11.23
C TYR A 31 -7.82 -0.55 9.75
N GLN A 32 -9.00 0.00 9.45
CA GLN A 32 -9.37 0.36 8.08
C GLN A 32 -8.40 1.38 7.47
N ARG A 33 -8.09 2.45 8.22
CA ARG A 33 -7.13 3.47 7.78
C ARG A 33 -5.73 2.90 7.57
N SER A 34 -5.27 2.02 8.45
CA SER A 34 -3.98 1.35 8.29
C SER A 34 -3.94 0.52 7.01
N MET A 35 -5.00 -0.22 6.69
CA MET A 35 -5.07 -0.98 5.43
C MET A 35 -5.10 -0.07 4.20
N GLU A 36 -5.81 1.06 4.25
CA GLU A 36 -5.81 2.04 3.15
C GLU A 36 -4.40 2.62 2.91
N LEU A 37 -3.70 3.00 3.99
CA LEU A 37 -2.34 3.53 3.89
C LEU A 37 -1.36 2.51 3.31
N ASN A 38 -1.44 1.25 3.74
CA ASN A 38 -0.60 0.18 3.19
C ASN A 38 -0.87 -0.04 1.70
N ARG A 39 -2.15 -0.03 1.27
CA ARG A 39 -2.50 -0.12 -0.16
C ARG A 39 -1.96 1.06 -0.95
N ALA A 40 -2.08 2.27 -0.42
CA ALA A 40 -1.54 3.47 -1.06
C ALA A 40 -0.01 3.39 -1.19
N ALA A 41 0.70 2.96 -0.15
CA ALA A 41 2.15 2.81 -0.16
C ALA A 41 2.63 1.77 -1.18
N VAL A 42 2.00 0.58 -1.21
CA VAL A 42 2.26 -0.46 -2.22
C VAL A 42 1.99 0.06 -3.62
N SER A 43 0.88 0.77 -3.84
CA SER A 43 0.56 1.33 -5.16
C SER A 43 1.62 2.34 -5.62
N ALA A 44 2.06 3.25 -4.74
CA ALA A 44 3.09 4.22 -5.05
C ALA A 44 4.44 3.54 -5.34
N ALA A 45 4.79 2.48 -4.61
CA ALA A 45 5.97 1.68 -4.91
C ALA A 45 5.88 0.98 -6.27
N GLY A 46 4.72 0.43 -6.62
CA GLY A 46 4.47 -0.19 -7.93
C GLY A 46 4.63 0.80 -9.09
N TRP A 47 4.06 2.00 -8.95
CA TRP A 47 4.22 3.08 -9.92
C TRP A 47 5.68 3.51 -10.09
N ARG A 48 6.44 3.67 -9.00
CA ARG A 48 7.87 4.01 -9.06
C ARG A 48 8.69 2.92 -9.75
N ALA A 49 8.42 1.64 -9.47
CA ALA A 49 9.10 0.55 -10.15
C ALA A 49 8.84 0.56 -11.66
N CYS A 50 7.59 0.82 -12.06
CA CYS A 50 7.20 1.01 -13.45
C CYS A 50 7.96 2.14 -14.15
N GLU A 51 8.02 3.29 -13.48
CA GLU A 51 8.67 4.50 -13.97
C GLU A 51 10.17 4.29 -14.15
N LEU A 52 10.82 3.69 -13.16
CA LEU A 52 12.24 3.36 -13.25
C LEU A 52 12.54 2.47 -14.46
N VAL A 53 11.78 1.39 -14.63
CA VAL A 53 12.00 0.48 -15.77
C VAL A 53 11.69 1.18 -17.10
N SER A 54 10.62 1.96 -17.19
CA SER A 54 10.31 2.74 -18.40
C SER A 54 11.42 3.73 -18.74
N LEU A 55 11.97 4.44 -17.75
CA LEU A 55 13.09 5.36 -17.95
C LEU A 55 14.35 4.64 -18.44
N GLU A 56 14.68 3.49 -17.86
CA GLU A 56 15.85 2.69 -18.27
C GLU A 56 15.70 2.18 -19.71
N VAL A 57 14.52 1.68 -20.08
CA VAL A 57 14.25 1.21 -21.45
C VAL A 57 14.30 2.36 -22.45
N ASN A 58 13.68 3.50 -22.14
CA ASN A 58 13.73 4.69 -22.98
C ASN A 58 15.15 5.24 -23.11
N SER A 59 15.94 5.23 -22.03
CA SER A 59 17.34 5.64 -22.04
C SER A 59 18.15 4.73 -22.96
N ALA A 60 18.00 3.41 -22.85
CA ALA A 60 18.66 2.46 -23.73
C ALA A 60 18.30 2.68 -25.21
N SER A 61 17.02 2.96 -25.50
CA SER A 61 16.57 3.29 -26.85
C SER A 61 17.17 4.59 -27.38
N SER A 62 17.52 5.55 -26.51
CA SER A 62 18.07 6.85 -26.92
C SER A 62 19.56 6.81 -27.23
N VAL A 63 20.31 5.92 -26.56
CA VAL A 63 21.77 5.79 -26.75
C VAL A 63 22.09 4.98 -28.00
N GLY A 64 21.31 3.94 -28.29
CA GLY A 64 21.45 3.12 -29.51
C GLY A 64 22.14 1.77 -29.26
N GLU A 65 22.63 1.19 -30.35
CA GLU A 65 23.13 -0.19 -30.35
C GLU A 65 24.37 -0.40 -29.47
N GLY A 66 24.41 -1.52 -28.76
CA GLY A 66 25.52 -1.89 -27.88
C GLY A 66 25.47 -1.29 -26.48
N TYR A 67 24.43 -0.51 -26.15
CA TYR A 67 24.19 -0.04 -24.79
C TYR A 67 23.71 -1.18 -23.90
N GLU A 68 24.43 -1.41 -22.81
CA GLU A 68 24.07 -2.36 -21.76
C GLU A 68 24.11 -1.65 -20.41
N HIS A 69 23.05 -1.81 -19.63
CA HIS A 69 22.97 -1.24 -18.29
C HIS A 69 22.27 -2.23 -17.35
N SER A 70 22.79 -2.33 -16.13
CA SER A 70 22.24 -3.18 -15.07
C SER A 70 21.70 -2.29 -13.96
N PHE A 71 20.45 -2.52 -13.58
CA PHE A 71 19.80 -1.84 -12.46
C PHE A 71 19.11 -2.86 -11.55
N THR A 72 18.86 -2.44 -10.31
CA THR A 72 18.26 -3.30 -9.29
C THR A 72 16.84 -2.86 -9.02
N LEU A 73 15.94 -3.83 -8.94
CA LEU A 73 14.55 -3.61 -8.54
C LEU A 73 14.32 -4.17 -7.14
N PRO A 74 13.39 -3.58 -6.37
CA PRO A 74 13.04 -4.11 -5.06
C PRO A 74 12.44 -5.51 -5.23
N MET A 75 12.76 -6.44 -4.33
CA MET A 75 12.19 -7.79 -4.37
C MET A 75 10.67 -7.77 -4.10
N LYS A 76 10.20 -6.80 -3.31
CA LYS A 76 8.78 -6.59 -2.95
C LYS A 76 8.45 -5.11 -2.95
N LEU A 77 7.24 -4.76 -3.39
CA LEU A 77 6.70 -3.41 -3.28
C LEU A 77 6.43 -3.08 -1.81
N ASP A 78 7.00 -1.96 -1.35
CA ASP A 78 6.92 -1.51 0.04
C ASP A 78 7.32 -2.61 1.06
N GLY A 79 8.24 -3.50 0.66
CA GLY A 79 8.72 -4.62 1.47
C GLY A 79 7.73 -5.77 1.71
N THR A 80 6.49 -5.65 1.24
CA THR A 80 5.39 -6.56 1.64
C THR A 80 4.77 -7.32 0.48
N GLN A 81 4.63 -6.67 -0.69
CA GLN A 81 3.82 -7.18 -1.79
C GLN A 81 4.66 -7.67 -2.98
N ASP A 82 4.38 -8.89 -3.44
CA ASP A 82 4.97 -9.42 -4.67
C ASP A 82 4.32 -8.78 -5.90
N TYR A 83 5.11 -8.63 -6.97
CA TYR A 83 4.71 -8.01 -8.22
C TYR A 83 5.39 -8.69 -9.42
N SER A 84 4.81 -8.51 -10.60
CA SER A 84 5.36 -9.00 -11.87
C SER A 84 5.62 -7.84 -12.81
N LEU A 85 6.72 -7.90 -13.55
CA LEU A 85 7.05 -6.95 -14.61
C LEU A 85 7.00 -7.63 -15.97
N GLU A 86 6.46 -6.93 -16.94
CA GLU A 86 6.39 -7.34 -18.34
C GLU A 86 6.83 -6.17 -19.22
N ILE A 87 7.81 -6.41 -20.08
CA ILE A 87 8.29 -5.44 -21.07
C ILE A 87 7.80 -5.95 -22.43
N SER A 88 6.86 -5.23 -23.03
CA SER A 88 6.27 -5.60 -24.31
C SER A 88 6.87 -4.77 -25.43
N ALA A 89 7.67 -5.43 -26.28
CA ALA A 89 8.24 -4.79 -27.46
C ALA A 89 7.17 -4.41 -28.50
N SER A 90 6.06 -5.16 -28.58
CA SER A 90 4.96 -4.88 -29.51
C SER A 90 4.14 -3.65 -29.08
N GLU A 91 3.88 -3.52 -27.77
CA GLU A 91 3.14 -2.38 -27.24
C GLU A 91 4.03 -1.17 -26.96
N ARG A 92 5.37 -1.33 -27.04
CA ARG A 92 6.34 -0.31 -26.65
C ARG A 92 6.00 0.23 -25.26
N ALA A 93 5.87 -0.70 -24.33
CA ALA A 93 5.35 -0.42 -23.00
C ALA A 93 5.93 -1.36 -21.95
N VAL A 94 6.04 -0.82 -20.75
CA VAL A 94 6.36 -1.54 -19.52
C VAL A 94 5.09 -1.62 -18.69
N ARG A 95 4.78 -2.84 -18.25
CA ARG A 95 3.66 -3.13 -17.37
C ARG A 95 4.19 -3.72 -16.07
N ALA A 96 3.72 -3.19 -14.94
CA ALA A 96 3.91 -3.84 -13.64
C ALA A 96 2.55 -4.15 -13.04
N ASN A 97 2.38 -5.38 -12.56
CA ASN A 97 1.14 -5.85 -11.94
C ASN A 97 1.41 -6.30 -10.50
N TRP A 98 0.50 -5.97 -9.59
CA TRP A 98 0.55 -6.41 -8.20
C TRP A 98 -0.87 -6.66 -7.67
N SER A 99 -0.97 -7.25 -6.47
CA SER A 99 -2.27 -7.45 -5.84
C SER A 99 -2.92 -6.11 -5.50
N GLY A 100 -3.98 -5.75 -6.22
CA GLY A 100 -4.72 -4.50 -6.02
C GLY A 100 -4.34 -3.35 -6.95
N GLY A 101 -3.49 -3.58 -7.97
CA GLY A 101 -3.21 -2.54 -8.97
C GLY A 101 -2.29 -2.99 -10.10
N GLN A 102 -2.22 -2.13 -11.11
CA GLN A 102 -1.28 -2.27 -12.22
C GLN A 102 -0.85 -0.87 -12.68
N CYS A 103 0.31 -0.80 -13.31
CA CYS A 103 0.77 0.36 -14.06
C CYS A 103 1.05 -0.06 -15.50
N LEU A 104 0.91 0.90 -16.41
CA LEU A 104 1.32 0.78 -17.80
C LEU A 104 2.01 2.10 -18.18
N MET A 105 3.27 2.02 -18.57
CA MET A 105 4.04 3.17 -19.04
C MET A 105 4.61 2.90 -20.43
N PRO A 106 4.66 3.92 -21.30
CA PRO A 106 5.30 3.78 -22.62
C PRO A 106 6.83 3.60 -22.47
N ALA A 107 7.44 2.83 -23.37
CA ALA A 107 8.86 2.47 -23.35
C ALA A 107 9.40 2.14 -24.75
#